data_AF-M7AHJ5-F1
#
_entry.id   AF-M7AHJ5-F1
#
_cell.length_a   1.000
_cell.length_b   1.000
_cell.length_c   1.000
_cell.angle_alpha   90.00
_cell.angle_beta   90.00
_cell.angle_gamma   90.00
#
_symmetry.space_group_name_H-M   'P 1'
#
loop_
_entity.id
_entity.type
_entity.pdbx_description
1 polymer ?
#
loop_
_entity_poly.entity_id
_entity_poly.type
_entity_poly.pdbx_seq_one_letter_code
_entity_poly.pdbx_strand_id
1 'polypeptide(L)'
;VNIQNFTTSWRDGLAFNALIHRHRPEIVDFSKLTKSNATYNLQQAFNVAEQQLGLTKLLDPEDVNMENPDEKSIITYVVSFYHYFSKMKALAVEGKRIGKAWAQLEKVEHEREVSLRNELIRQEKLELLAQRFDHKAGMREAWLGENQRLVAQPRQGPPSPPGPTAEPNGTGDKQDAKQP
;
A
#
# COMPACT_ATOMS: atom_id res chain seq x y z
N VAL A 1 44.94 -8.68 17.90
CA VAL A 1 45.21 -8.06 19.22
C VAL A 1 44.69 -9.01 20.29
N ASN A 2 45.47 -9.29 21.32
CA ASN A 2 45.07 -10.15 22.44
C ASN A 2 44.82 -9.26 23.66
N ILE A 3 43.60 -9.27 24.22
CA ILE A 3 43.20 -8.42 25.34
C ILE A 3 42.93 -9.32 26.53
N GLN A 4 43.69 -9.15 27.62
CA GLN A 4 43.60 -9.97 28.82
C GLN A 4 43.21 -9.17 30.08
N ASN A 5 43.31 -7.84 30.03
CA ASN A 5 43.03 -6.95 31.15
C ASN A 5 42.59 -5.56 30.64
N PHE A 6 42.17 -4.68 31.55
CA PHE A 6 41.86 -3.27 31.26
C PHE A 6 43.01 -2.33 31.65
N THR A 7 44.25 -2.81 31.59
CA THR A 7 45.45 -2.01 31.85
C THR A 7 46.44 -2.15 30.69
N THR A 8 47.44 -3.01 30.83
CA THR A 8 48.57 -3.15 29.90
C THR A 8 48.18 -3.64 28.51
N SER A 9 47.04 -4.35 28.36
CA SER A 9 46.52 -4.80 27.05
C SER A 9 46.11 -3.66 26.12
N TRP A 10 45.92 -2.46 26.66
CA TRP A 10 45.46 -1.26 25.94
C TRP A 10 46.57 -0.23 25.74
N ARG A 11 47.69 -0.42 26.44
CA ARG A 11 48.82 0.51 26.50
C ARG A 11 49.42 0.83 25.12
N ASP A 12 49.47 -0.16 24.22
CA ASP A 12 50.03 0.02 22.87
C ASP A 12 49.06 0.70 21.88
N GLY A 13 47.84 1.01 22.31
CA GLY A 13 46.80 1.64 21.51
C GLY A 13 46.17 0.74 20.43
N LEU A 14 46.66 -0.47 20.20
CA LEU A 14 46.13 -1.35 19.16
C LEU A 14 44.73 -1.85 19.51
N ALA A 15 44.41 -2.03 20.79
CA ALA A 15 43.08 -2.43 21.24
C ALA A 15 42.00 -1.40 20.85
N PHE A 16 42.25 -0.10 21.09
CA PHE A 16 41.33 0.97 20.68
C PHE A 16 41.16 1.04 19.17
N ASN A 17 42.26 1.01 18.41
CA ASN A 17 42.20 1.01 16.95
C ASN A 17 41.47 -0.22 16.40
N ALA A 18 41.65 -1.39 17.02
CA ALA A 18 40.97 -2.61 16.60
C ALA A 18 39.46 -2.54 16.84
N LEU A 19 39.02 -1.93 17.94
CA LEU A 19 37.59 -1.70 18.21
C LEU A 19 36.93 -0.81 17.16
N ILE A 20 37.62 0.28 16.79
CA ILE A 20 37.16 1.20 15.74
C ILE A 20 37.11 0.48 14.40
N HIS A 21 38.22 -0.11 13.96
CA HIS A 21 38.32 -0.81 12.68
C HIS A 21 37.32 -1.97 12.55
N ARG A 22 37.01 -2.68 13.65
CA ARG A 22 36.01 -3.76 13.64
C ARG A 22 34.59 -3.28 13.27
N HIS A 23 34.25 -2.04 13.63
CA HIS A 23 32.91 -1.48 13.38
C HIS A 23 32.89 -0.53 12.18
N ARG A 24 34.00 0.14 11.91
CA ARG A 24 34.20 1.12 10.82
C ARG A 24 35.58 0.93 10.20
N PRO A 25 35.78 -0.09 9.34
CA PRO A 25 37.08 -0.35 8.73
C PRO A 25 37.56 0.80 7.84
N GLU A 26 36.65 1.64 7.36
CA GLU A 26 36.93 2.75 6.45
C GLU A 26 37.67 3.94 7.10
N ILE A 27 37.69 4.03 8.43
CA ILE A 27 38.22 5.22 9.13
C ILE A 27 39.57 4.98 9.84
N VAL A 28 40.06 3.74 9.88
CA VAL A 28 41.36 3.36 10.47
C VAL A 28 42.05 2.36 9.57
N ASP A 29 43.25 2.69 9.07
CA ASP A 29 44.09 1.72 8.35
C ASP A 29 44.90 0.88 9.35
N PHE A 30 44.29 -0.18 9.86
CA PHE A 30 44.88 -1.02 10.90
C PHE A 30 46.18 -1.71 10.46
N SER A 31 46.37 -1.92 9.15
CA SER A 31 47.54 -2.61 8.59
C SER A 31 48.86 -1.85 8.81
N LYS A 32 48.78 -0.53 9.00
CA LYS A 32 49.94 0.35 9.21
C LYS A 32 50.33 0.50 10.67
N LEU A 33 49.53 -0.02 11.60
CA LEU A 33 49.76 0.16 13.03
C LEU A 33 50.67 -0.92 13.58
N THR A 34 51.60 -0.52 14.44
CA THR A 34 52.59 -1.42 15.07
C THR A 34 52.68 -1.15 16.57
N LYS A 35 53.01 -2.18 17.35
CA LYS A 35 53.09 -2.08 18.82
C LYS A 35 54.14 -1.08 19.32
N SER A 36 55.18 -0.84 18.54
CA SER A 36 56.29 0.05 18.90
C SER A 36 55.90 1.53 18.91
N ASN A 37 54.77 1.91 18.32
CA ASN A 37 54.35 3.30 18.19
C ASN A 37 53.11 3.63 19.05
N ALA A 38 53.16 3.24 20.33
CA ALA A 38 52.04 3.30 21.27
C ALA A 38 51.38 4.69 21.37
N THR A 39 52.16 5.75 21.59
CA THR A 39 51.65 7.12 21.71
C THR A 39 50.91 7.56 20.44
N TYR A 40 51.47 7.28 19.26
CA TYR A 40 50.80 7.57 17.98
C TYR A 40 49.50 6.78 17.85
N ASN A 41 49.52 5.47 18.12
CA ASN A 41 48.34 4.61 18.00
C ASN A 41 47.19 5.11 18.89
N LEU A 42 47.50 5.47 20.14
CA LEU A 42 46.54 6.03 21.09
C LEU A 42 45.99 7.37 20.59
N GLN A 43 46.88 8.30 20.22
CA GLN A 43 46.48 9.61 19.70
C GLN A 43 45.59 9.48 18.45
N GLN A 44 45.93 8.58 17.52
CA GLN A 44 45.13 8.29 16.34
C GLN A 44 43.75 7.79 16.72
N ALA A 45 43.66 6.76 17.57
CA ALA A 45 42.37 6.20 17.99
C ALA A 45 41.49 7.25 18.66
N PHE A 46 42.06 8.06 19.55
CA PHE A 46 41.32 9.08 20.29
C PHE A 46 40.87 10.24 19.38
N ASN A 47 41.72 10.65 18.44
CA ASN A 47 41.36 11.67 17.44
C ASN A 47 40.26 11.18 16.50
N VAL A 48 40.38 9.96 15.99
CA VAL A 48 39.37 9.37 15.10
C VAL A 48 38.04 9.17 15.84
N ALA A 49 38.08 8.72 17.09
CA ALA A 49 36.89 8.58 17.92
C ALA A 49 36.18 9.92 18.13
N GLU A 50 36.90 10.99 18.41
CA GLU A 50 36.32 12.33 18.57
C GLU A 50 35.78 12.89 17.26
N GLN A 51 36.61 12.91 16.21
CA GLN A 51 36.29 13.60 14.96
C GLN A 51 35.25 12.86 14.11
N GLN A 52 35.27 11.53 14.12
CA GLN A 52 34.43 10.71 13.24
C GLN A 52 33.31 9.97 13.96
N LEU A 53 33.47 9.68 15.25
CA LEU A 53 32.43 9.03 16.06
C LEU A 53 31.75 10.01 17.03
N GLY A 54 32.30 11.20 17.26
CA GLY A 54 31.78 12.18 18.22
C GLY A 54 31.98 11.77 19.68
N LEU A 55 32.91 10.85 19.96
CA LEU A 55 33.23 10.43 21.33
C LEU A 55 34.21 11.41 21.97
N THR A 56 33.81 12.04 23.07
CA THR A 56 34.70 12.88 23.87
C THR A 56 35.96 12.12 24.27
N LYS A 57 37.14 12.73 24.11
CA LYS A 57 38.39 12.16 24.61
C LYS A 57 38.39 12.22 26.14
N LEU A 58 38.35 11.05 26.77
CA LEU A 58 38.38 10.94 28.24
C LEU A 58 39.77 10.62 28.79
N LEU A 59 40.69 10.20 27.92
CA LEU A 59 42.04 9.77 28.28
C LEU A 59 43.04 10.51 27.43
N ASP A 60 44.17 10.85 28.05
CA ASP A 60 45.35 11.31 27.34
C ASP A 60 46.24 10.11 26.96
N PRO A 61 46.88 10.11 25.77
CA PRO A 61 47.76 9.01 25.36
C PRO A 61 48.90 8.72 26.34
N GLU A 62 49.40 9.75 27.03
CA GLU A 62 50.50 9.64 27.98
C GLU A 62 50.09 8.86 29.25
N ASP A 63 48.87 9.08 29.75
CA ASP A 63 48.31 8.39 30.92
C ASP A 63 48.00 6.92 30.63
N VAL A 64 47.76 6.57 29.37
CA VAL A 64 47.53 5.18 28.95
C VAL A 64 48.85 4.47 28.64
N ASN A 65 49.85 5.18 28.11
CA ASN A 65 51.16 4.62 27.73
C ASN A 65 52.16 4.50 28.91
N MET A 66 51.70 4.55 30.16
CA MET A 66 52.53 4.35 31.33
C MET A 66 52.63 2.87 31.74
N GLU A 67 53.51 2.56 32.70
CA GLU A 67 53.72 1.18 33.16
C GLU A 67 52.46 0.58 33.79
N ASN A 68 51.75 1.38 34.58
CA ASN A 68 50.55 0.98 35.32
C ASN A 68 49.41 1.96 35.02
N PRO A 69 48.76 1.86 33.84
CA PRO A 69 47.64 2.73 33.51
C PRO A 69 46.41 2.41 34.39
N ASP A 70 45.60 3.43 34.69
CA ASP A 70 44.42 3.26 35.55
C ASP A 70 43.32 2.45 34.86
N GLU A 71 42.98 1.32 35.48
CA GLU A 71 42.02 0.36 34.93
C GLU A 71 40.62 0.96 34.80
N LYS A 72 40.19 1.74 35.81
CA LYS A 72 38.83 2.32 35.83
C LYS A 72 38.66 3.37 34.74
N SER A 73 39.70 4.13 34.46
CA SER A 73 39.71 5.14 33.40
C SER A 73 39.64 4.48 32.01
N ILE A 74 40.42 3.43 31.78
CA ILE A 74 40.34 2.63 30.55
C ILE A 74 38.93 2.01 30.39
N ILE A 75 38.39 1.36 31.43
CA ILE A 75 37.04 0.78 31.40
C ILE A 75 36.02 1.85 31.05
N THR A 76 36.07 3.00 31.70
CA THR A 76 35.13 4.11 31.47
C THR A 76 35.13 4.52 30.01
N TYR A 77 36.31 4.66 29.40
CA TYR A 77 36.38 5.05 28.00
C TYR A 77 35.93 3.92 27.06
N VAL A 78 36.30 2.68 27.32
CA VAL A 78 35.83 1.51 26.54
C VAL A 78 34.31 1.35 26.60
N VAL A 79 33.69 1.63 27.75
CA VAL A 79 32.23 1.64 27.92
C VAL A 79 31.58 2.70 27.03
N SER A 80 32.21 3.87 26.85
CA SER A 80 31.72 4.89 25.92
C SER A 80 31.69 4.39 24.46
N PHE A 81 32.74 3.69 24.01
CA PHE A 81 32.76 3.02 22.70
C PHE A 81 31.66 1.96 22.58
N TYR A 82 31.47 1.14 23.62
CA TYR A 82 30.43 0.12 23.64
C TYR A 82 29.03 0.73 23.47
N HIS A 83 28.71 1.77 24.23
CA HIS A 83 27.41 2.44 24.13
C HIS A 83 27.20 3.05 22.75
N TYR A 84 28.22 3.71 22.19
CA TYR A 84 28.16 4.27 20.86
C TYR A 84 27.86 3.18 19.80
N PHE A 85 28.68 2.14 19.73
CA PHE A 85 28.49 1.10 18.72
C PHE A 85 27.21 0.29 18.92
N SER A 86 26.77 0.11 20.17
CA SER A 86 25.48 -0.53 20.47
C SER A 86 24.32 0.31 19.97
N LYS A 87 24.34 1.63 20.19
CA LYS A 87 23.35 2.57 19.65
C LYS A 87 23.31 2.54 18.13
N MET A 88 24.48 2.56 17.47
CA MET A 88 24.54 2.52 16.00
C MET A 88 23.97 1.22 15.43
N LYS A 89 24.24 0.07 16.06
CA LYS A 89 23.62 -1.21 15.66
C LYS A 89 22.11 -1.19 15.83
N ALA A 90 21.60 -0.65 16.94
CA ALA A 90 20.16 -0.53 17.18
C ALA A 90 19.47 0.32 16.11
N LEU A 91 20.03 1.50 15.80
CA LEU A 91 19.50 2.38 14.75
C LEU A 91 19.49 1.70 13.37
N ALA A 92 20.53 0.93 13.04
CA ALA A 92 20.57 0.19 11.78
C ALA A 92 19.48 -0.90 11.69
N VAL A 93 19.18 -1.58 12.80
CA VAL A 93 18.09 -2.57 12.86
C VAL A 93 16.72 -1.89 12.75
N GLU A 94 16.53 -0.76 13.43
CA GLU A 94 15.29 0.03 13.35
C GLU A 94 15.04 0.53 11.93
N GLY A 95 16.05 1.08 11.26
CA GLY A 95 15.95 1.51 9.87
C GLY A 95 15.52 0.38 8.93
N LYS A 96 16.07 -0.83 9.11
CA LYS A 96 15.65 -2.02 8.34
C LYS A 96 14.20 -2.42 8.63
N ARG A 97 13.73 -2.29 9.87
CA ARG A 97 12.34 -2.60 10.24
C ARG A 97 11.36 -1.61 9.60
N ILE A 98 11.69 -0.31 9.63
CA ILE A 98 10.89 0.72 8.98
C ILE A 98 10.80 0.46 7.48
N GLY A 99 11.93 0.20 6.82
CA GLY A 99 11.94 -0.11 5.38
C GLY A 99 11.06 -1.31 5.01
N LYS A 100 11.07 -2.38 5.82
CA LYS A 100 10.18 -3.54 5.63
C LYS A 100 8.70 -3.18 5.82
N ALA A 101 8.39 -2.40 6.85
CA ALA A 101 7.01 -1.98 7.13
C ALA A 101 6.46 -1.10 5.99
N TRP A 102 7.28 -0.20 5.45
CA TRP A 102 6.91 0.64 4.31
C TRP A 102 6.66 -0.17 3.05
N ALA A 103 7.55 -1.11 2.69
CA ALA A 103 7.34 -1.98 1.53
C ALA A 103 6.05 -2.81 1.65
N GLN A 104 5.71 -3.26 2.87
CA GLN A 104 4.47 -3.98 3.11
C GLN A 104 3.24 -3.07 2.98
N LEU A 105 3.31 -1.84 3.48
CA LEU A 105 2.23 -0.87 3.37
C LEU A 105 1.95 -0.52 1.90
N GLU A 106 2.99 -0.21 1.13
CA GLU A 106 2.89 0.12 -0.29
C GLU A 106 2.21 -1.02 -1.08
N LYS A 107 2.59 -2.27 -0.80
CA LYS A 107 1.96 -3.45 -1.40
C LYS A 107 0.46 -3.52 -1.07
N VAL A 108 0.09 -3.37 0.21
CA VAL A 108 -1.32 -3.46 0.65
C VAL A 108 -2.14 -2.32 0.08
N GLU A 109 -1.60 -1.10 0.03
CA GLU A 109 -2.27 0.05 -0.58
C GLU A 109 -2.53 -0.17 -2.06
N HIS A 110 -1.55 -0.69 -2.80
CA HIS A 110 -1.72 -1.01 -4.20
C HIS A 110 -2.78 -2.11 -4.44
N GLU A 111 -2.73 -3.20 -3.67
CA GLU A 111 -3.72 -4.27 -3.76
C GLU A 111 -5.15 -3.78 -3.44
N ARG A 112 -5.28 -2.89 -2.45
CA ARG A 112 -6.55 -2.27 -2.10
C ARG A 112 -7.05 -1.35 -3.21
N GLU A 113 -6.18 -0.53 -3.79
CA GLU A 113 -6.52 0.35 -4.90
C GLU A 113 -7.05 -0.44 -6.10
N VAL A 114 -6.35 -1.51 -6.49
CA VAL A 114 -6.77 -2.39 -7.58
C VAL A 114 -8.14 -3.01 -7.28
N SER A 115 -8.34 -3.48 -6.04
CA SER A 115 -9.61 -4.07 -5.61
C SER A 115 -10.76 -3.07 -5.68
N LEU A 116 -10.55 -1.83 -5.23
CA LEU A 116 -11.55 -0.76 -5.29
C LEU A 116 -11.91 -0.39 -6.72
N ARG A 117 -10.91 -0.28 -7.61
CA ARG A 117 -11.13 -0.01 -9.04
C ARG A 117 -11.97 -1.10 -9.70
N ASN A 118 -11.66 -2.37 -9.41
CA ASN A 118 -12.41 -3.51 -9.95
C ASN A 118 -13.87 -3.53 -9.46
N GLU A 119 -14.06 -3.26 -8.17
CA GLU A 119 -15.39 -3.21 -7.57
C GLU A 119 -16.22 -2.05 -8.13
N LEU A 120 -15.61 -0.87 -8.35
CA LEU A 120 -16.27 0.27 -8.99
C LEU A 120 -16.77 -0.09 -10.40
N ILE A 121 -15.90 -0.67 -11.23
CA ILE A 121 -16.27 -1.12 -12.59
C ILE A 121 -17.41 -2.15 -12.54
N ARG A 122 -17.39 -3.04 -11.55
CA ARG A 122 -18.45 -4.05 -11.35
C ARG A 122 -19.78 -3.38 -11.02
N GLN A 123 -19.78 -2.37 -10.15
CA GLN A 123 -20.98 -1.61 -9.76
C GLN A 123 -21.56 -0.84 -10.94
N GLU A 124 -20.73 -0.15 -11.73
CA GLU A 124 -21.17 0.56 -12.95
C GLU A 124 -21.86 -0.39 -13.95
N LYS A 125 -21.33 -1.59 -14.14
CA LYS A 125 -21.93 -2.61 -15.02
C LYS A 125 -23.28 -3.10 -14.48
N LEU A 126 -23.40 -3.31 -13.17
CA LEU A 126 -24.65 -3.74 -12.56
C LEU A 126 -25.72 -2.66 -12.66
N GLU A 127 -25.35 -1.40 -12.44
CA GLU A 127 -26.26 -0.27 -12.57
C GLU A 127 -26.80 -0.16 -14.00
N LEU A 128 -25.93 -0.28 -15.00
CA LEU A 128 -26.35 -0.32 -16.39
C LEU A 128 -27.32 -1.48 -16.68
N LEU A 129 -27.08 -2.65 -16.08
CA LEU A 129 -27.97 -3.81 -16.26
C LEU A 129 -29.33 -3.58 -15.59
N ALA A 130 -29.35 -2.99 -14.39
CA ALA A 130 -30.57 -2.61 -13.69
C ALA A 130 -31.39 -1.61 -14.52
N GLN A 131 -30.76 -0.54 -15.02
CA GLN A 131 -31.42 0.45 -15.89
C GLN A 131 -32.05 -0.19 -17.13
N ARG A 132 -31.33 -1.13 -17.78
CA ARG A 132 -31.86 -1.87 -18.94
C ARG A 132 -33.04 -2.77 -18.58
N PHE A 133 -32.97 -3.41 -17.41
CA PHE A 133 -34.06 -4.24 -16.90
C PHE A 133 -35.31 -3.39 -16.66
N ASP A 134 -35.17 -2.27 -15.94
CA ASP A 134 -36.27 -1.35 -15.64
C ASP A 134 -36.90 -0.78 -16.91
N HIS A 135 -36.09 -0.40 -17.89
CA HIS A 135 -36.57 0.05 -19.19
C HIS A 135 -37.43 -1.02 -19.90
N LYS A 136 -36.96 -2.28 -19.90
CA LYS A 136 -37.69 -3.40 -20.52
C LYS A 136 -38.96 -3.75 -19.75
N ALA A 137 -38.92 -3.69 -18.42
CA ALA A 137 -40.08 -3.90 -17.56
C ALA A 137 -41.15 -2.84 -17.82
N GLY A 138 -40.78 -1.55 -17.85
CA GLY A 138 -41.71 -0.45 -18.17
C GLY A 138 -42.34 -0.58 -19.56
N MET A 139 -41.55 -0.97 -20.57
CA MET A 139 -42.08 -1.29 -21.91
C MET A 139 -43.11 -2.43 -21.88
N ARG A 140 -42.86 -3.47 -21.06
CA ARG A 140 -43.74 -4.62 -20.92
C ARG A 140 -45.05 -4.25 -20.21
N GLU A 141 -44.98 -3.46 -19.15
CA GLU A 141 -46.14 -2.96 -18.42
C GLU A 141 -47.03 -2.09 -19.31
N ALA A 142 -46.43 -1.18 -20.08
CA ALA A 142 -47.17 -0.36 -21.04
C ALA A 142 -47.90 -1.19 -22.09
N TRP A 143 -47.23 -2.20 -22.67
CA TRP A 143 -47.85 -3.13 -23.62
C TRP A 143 -48.99 -3.95 -23.01
N LEU A 144 -48.81 -4.44 -21.77
CA LEU A 144 -49.83 -5.22 -21.07
C LEU A 144 -51.08 -4.36 -20.80
N GLY A 145 -50.89 -3.11 -20.37
CA GLY A 145 -51.97 -2.16 -20.16
C GLY A 145 -52.74 -1.88 -21.46
N GLU A 146 -52.04 -1.68 -22.58
CA GLU A 146 -52.68 -1.46 -23.88
C GLU A 146 -53.46 -2.69 -24.35
N ASN A 147 -52.88 -3.89 -24.26
CA ASN A 147 -53.58 -5.11 -24.64
C ASN A 147 -54.82 -5.39 -23.79
N GLN A 148 -54.78 -5.11 -22.49
CA GLN A 148 -55.98 -5.23 -21.64
C GLN A 148 -57.09 -4.30 -22.11
N ARG A 149 -56.75 -3.07 -22.53
CA ARG A 149 -57.74 -2.13 -23.11
C ARG A 149 -58.31 -2.65 -24.42
N LEU A 150 -57.47 -3.17 -25.31
CA LEU A 150 -57.92 -3.72 -26.60
C LEU A 150 -58.84 -4.93 -26.43
N VAL A 151 -58.52 -5.83 -25.50
CA VAL A 151 -59.36 -7.02 -25.20
C VAL A 151 -60.67 -6.64 -24.51
N ALA A 152 -60.68 -5.56 -23.72
CA ALA A 152 -61.89 -5.07 -23.05
C ALA A 152 -62.86 -4.33 -23.98
N GLN A 153 -62.48 -4.05 -25.24
CA GLN A 153 -63.40 -3.45 -26.21
C GLN A 153 -64.47 -4.47 -26.66
N PRO A 154 -65.75 -4.08 -26.75
CA PRO A 154 -66.80 -4.96 -27.26
C PRO A 154 -66.46 -5.40 -28.68
N ARG A 155 -66.49 -6.71 -28.97
CA ARG A 155 -66.35 -7.19 -30.35
C ARG A 155 -67.47 -6.57 -31.19
N GLN A 156 -67.11 -5.68 -32.12
CA GLN A 156 -68.05 -5.27 -33.15
C GLN A 156 -68.37 -6.50 -34.00
N GLY A 157 -69.63 -6.94 -33.96
CA GLY A 157 -70.14 -7.95 -34.87
C GLY A 157 -70.06 -7.47 -36.32
N PRO A 158 -70.15 -8.37 -37.31
CA PRO A 158 -70.11 -7.97 -38.71
C PRO A 158 -71.20 -6.91 -38.99
N PRO A 159 -70.90 -5.90 -39.83
CA PRO A 159 -71.84 -4.81 -40.08
C PRO A 159 -73.16 -5.38 -40.60
N SER A 160 -74.27 -4.96 -39.99
CA SER A 160 -75.61 -5.32 -40.45
C SER A 160 -75.78 -4.89 -41.92
N PRO A 161 -76.37 -5.73 -42.79
CA PRO A 161 -76.60 -5.37 -44.17
C PRO A 161 -77.48 -4.11 -44.26
N PRO A 162 -77.28 -3.25 -45.26
CA PRO A 162 -78.08 -2.05 -45.42
C PRO A 162 -79.57 -2.43 -45.53
N GLY A 163 -80.39 -1.83 -44.66
CA GLY A 163 -81.83 -2.02 -44.65
C GLY A 163 -82.47 -1.59 -45.97
N PRO A 164 -83.62 -2.18 -46.35
CA PRO A 164 -84.20 -2.00 -47.66
C PRO A 164 -84.56 -0.53 -47.91
N THR A 165 -84.04 0.01 -49.01
CA THR A 165 -84.53 1.21 -49.68
C THR A 165 -86.01 1.02 -49.99
N ALA A 166 -86.87 1.85 -49.41
CA ALA A 166 -88.28 1.90 -49.77
C ALA A 166 -88.41 2.54 -51.16
N GLU A 167 -88.52 1.70 -52.19
CA GLU A 167 -89.06 2.09 -53.50
C GLU A 167 -90.56 1.77 -53.57
N PRO A 168 -91.33 2.52 -54.41
CA PRO A 168 -92.75 2.74 -54.22
C PRO A 168 -93.61 1.63 -54.85
N ASN A 169 -94.60 1.12 -54.12
CA ASN A 169 -95.65 0.29 -54.70
C ASN A 169 -96.86 1.16 -55.11
N GLY A 170 -96.93 1.49 -56.41
CA GLY A 170 -98.20 1.35 -57.13
C GLY A 170 -98.50 -0.15 -57.30
N THR A 171 -99.68 -0.64 -57.63
CA THR A 171 -100.81 -0.06 -58.34
C THR A 171 -101.91 -1.14 -58.32
N GLY A 172 -103.16 -0.75 -58.50
CA GLY A 172 -104.05 -1.52 -59.37
C GLY A 172 -105.13 -2.36 -58.69
N ASP A 173 -106.33 -1.77 -58.69
CA ASP A 173 -107.58 -2.46 -58.98
C ASP A 173 -107.43 -3.62 -59.97
N LYS A 174 -108.05 -4.76 -59.64
CA LYS A 174 -108.54 -5.71 -60.63
C LYS A 174 -109.83 -6.34 -60.11
N GLN A 175 -110.96 -5.88 -60.63
CA GLN A 175 -112.17 -6.68 -60.73
C GLN A 175 -112.32 -7.18 -62.17
N ASP A 176 -112.97 -8.34 -62.23
CA ASP A 176 -113.70 -8.91 -63.35
C ASP A 176 -112.98 -9.82 -64.33
N ALA A 177 -113.27 -11.10 -64.11
CA ALA A 177 -113.18 -12.18 -65.07
C ALA A 177 -114.49 -12.26 -65.90
N LYS A 178 -114.31 -12.06 -67.21
CA LYS A 178 -114.85 -12.86 -68.34
C LYS A 178 -116.36 -12.72 -68.64
N GLN A 179 -116.78 -12.47 -69.88
CA GLN A 179 -116.57 -13.27 -71.10
C GLN A 179 -116.97 -12.49 -72.38
N PRO A 180 -116.75 -13.00 -73.61
CA PRO A 180 -115.79 -14.00 -74.07
C PRO A 180 -114.69 -13.42 -74.97
#